data_AF-A0A345EH09-F1
#
_entry.id   AF-A0A345EH09-F1
#
_cell.length_a   1.000
_cell.length_b   1.000
_cell.length_c   1.000
_cell.angle_alpha   90.00
_cell.angle_beta   90.00
_cell.angle_gamma   90.00
#
_symmetry.space_group_name_H-M   'P 1'
#
loop_
_entity.id
_entity.type
_entity.pdbx_description
1 polymer ?
#
loop_
_entity_poly.entity_id
_entity_poly.type
_entity_poly.pdbx_seq_one_letter_code
_entity_poly.pdbx_strand_id
1 'polypeptide(L)'
;MSQYVNDGMPEIGQEDRRQFLKVVGLTGAVAAGSEFTLSDLRGEVEGETAGELAAMGESIRSDLVGTLDAGLLGSELASLEGQIERLPELRAMGVPAENSTEYQALAEPGWAIHEHLVEVGFFESVEEHLPEFTPEHIGATAREFINTAALASALAELGYSEEELTSTVVNVVNNKERLAMWVPTKNIPAGVEGFDPANIAPLHQRASAGVLLWTDYLDTYLWQNEVLLTDTILDNNYGDLKQMYAGLHLLANAAEDLAGSQELSDAQLTAALSAGAAMMIVGQEDLTNDVMRITDEMRAPRTGGA
;
A
#
# COMPACT_ATOMS: atom_id res chain seq x y z
N MET A 1 -0.20 -5.30 -33.91
CA MET A 1 0.44 -5.35 -32.59
C MET A 1 -0.39 -4.47 -31.71
N SER A 2 -1.16 -5.05 -30.80
CA SER A 2 -2.02 -4.29 -29.89
C SER A 2 -1.10 -3.50 -28.96
N GLN A 3 -1.09 -2.17 -29.09
CA GLN A 3 -0.54 -1.30 -28.06
C GLN A 3 -1.51 -1.36 -26.88
N TYR A 4 -1.35 -2.37 -26.03
CA TYR A 4 -1.84 -2.24 -24.67
C TYR A 4 -0.90 -1.23 -24.02
N VAL A 5 -1.43 -0.04 -23.74
CA VAL A 5 -0.83 0.86 -22.76
C VAL A 5 -0.90 0.07 -21.46
N ASN A 6 0.24 -0.42 -20.96
CA ASN A 6 0.32 -0.90 -19.60
C ASN A 6 0.15 0.34 -18.74
N ASP A 7 -0.93 0.42 -17.95
CA ASP A 7 -1.18 1.53 -17.04
C ASP A 7 -0.26 1.48 -15.80
N GLY A 8 0.67 0.52 -15.78
CA GLY A 8 1.64 0.28 -14.72
C GLY A 8 1.09 -0.61 -13.62
N MET A 9 -0.21 -0.93 -13.63
CA MET A 9 -0.83 -1.71 -12.58
C MET A 9 -0.55 -3.21 -12.75
N PRO A 10 -0.61 -3.99 -11.65
CA PRO A 10 -0.44 -5.43 -11.73
C PRO A 10 -1.39 -6.08 -12.73
N GLU A 11 -0.86 -6.89 -13.65
CA GLU A 11 -1.67 -7.67 -14.58
C GLU A 11 -2.33 -8.84 -13.83
N ILE A 12 -3.65 -8.83 -13.71
CA ILE A 12 -4.40 -9.88 -12.99
C ILE A 12 -5.01 -10.89 -13.95
N GLY A 13 -4.52 -12.13 -13.91
CA GLY A 13 -5.02 -13.24 -14.69
C GLY A 13 -6.24 -13.94 -14.08
N GLN A 14 -6.79 -14.92 -14.82
CA GLN A 14 -7.92 -15.72 -14.34
C GLN A 14 -7.57 -16.61 -13.15
N GLU A 15 -6.31 -17.03 -12.99
CA GLU A 15 -5.89 -17.78 -11.79
C GLU A 15 -5.86 -16.86 -10.57
N ASP A 16 -5.32 -15.65 -10.70
CA ASP A 16 -5.26 -14.66 -9.63
C ASP A 16 -6.65 -14.30 -9.11
N ARG A 17 -7.59 -14.07 -10.03
CA ARG A 17 -9.02 -13.85 -9.71
C ARG A 17 -9.61 -15.04 -8.95
N ARG A 18 -9.32 -16.27 -9.38
CA ARG A 18 -9.81 -17.49 -8.70
C ARG A 18 -9.19 -17.69 -7.33
N GLN A 19 -7.92 -17.36 -7.15
CA GLN A 19 -7.26 -17.43 -5.84
C GLN A 19 -7.83 -16.40 -4.88
N PHE A 20 -8.01 -15.17 -5.34
CA PHE A 20 -8.65 -14.10 -4.58
C PHE A 20 -10.05 -14.49 -4.09
N LEU A 21 -10.91 -14.98 -4.99
CA LEU A 21 -12.28 -15.39 -4.63
C LEU A 21 -12.29 -16.49 -3.55
N LYS A 22 -11.32 -17.41 -3.56
CA LYS A 22 -11.19 -18.42 -2.50
C LYS A 22 -10.82 -17.79 -1.15
N VAL A 23 -9.92 -16.80 -1.15
CA VAL A 23 -9.47 -16.14 0.09
C VAL A 23 -10.60 -15.32 0.73
N VAL A 24 -11.43 -14.66 -0.08
CA VAL A 24 -12.59 -13.89 0.41
C VAL A 24 -13.84 -14.75 0.65
N GLY A 25 -13.73 -16.09 0.56
CA GLY A 25 -14.80 -17.02 0.91
C GLY A 25 -15.87 -17.25 -0.17
N LEU A 26 -15.68 -16.74 -1.39
CA LEU A 26 -16.62 -16.86 -2.50
C LEU A 26 -16.29 -18.08 -3.38
N THR A 27 -16.72 -19.26 -2.93
CA THR A 27 -16.60 -20.51 -3.72
C THR A 27 -17.96 -20.87 -4.34
N GLY A 28 -18.32 -20.28 -5.49
CA GLY A 28 -19.64 -20.48 -6.12
C GLY A 28 -19.81 -19.91 -7.53
N ALA A 29 -21.05 -19.80 -8.02
CA ALA A 29 -21.39 -19.39 -9.40
C ALA A 29 -20.85 -18.01 -9.82
N VAL A 30 -20.51 -17.13 -8.86
CA VAL A 30 -19.79 -15.86 -9.09
C VAL A 30 -18.40 -16.10 -9.69
N ALA A 31 -17.72 -17.20 -9.34
CA ALA A 31 -16.43 -17.60 -9.91
C ALA A 31 -16.50 -18.10 -11.37
N ALA A 32 -17.70 -18.19 -11.96
CA ALA A 32 -17.89 -18.56 -13.37
C ALA A 32 -17.83 -17.36 -14.32
N GLY A 33 -17.91 -16.12 -13.80
CA GLY A 33 -17.57 -14.90 -14.54
C GLY A 33 -16.08 -14.63 -14.41
N SER A 34 -15.36 -14.58 -15.53
CA SER A 34 -13.90 -14.36 -15.56
C SER A 34 -13.47 -12.95 -15.18
N GLU A 35 -14.41 -12.02 -15.08
CA GLU A 35 -14.19 -10.61 -14.75
C GLU A 35 -15.18 -10.20 -13.65
N PHE A 36 -14.66 -9.52 -12.63
CA PHE A 36 -15.42 -8.90 -11.55
C PHE A 36 -14.71 -7.62 -11.13
N THR A 37 -15.45 -6.69 -10.55
CA THR A 37 -14.93 -5.56 -9.78
C THR A 37 -15.15 -5.76 -8.28
N LEU A 38 -14.50 -4.95 -7.44
CA LEU A 38 -14.80 -4.97 -5.99
C LEU A 38 -16.26 -4.60 -5.69
N SER A 39 -16.87 -3.72 -6.48
CA SER A 39 -18.29 -3.36 -6.29
C SER A 39 -19.21 -4.55 -6.57
N ASP A 40 -18.88 -5.41 -7.54
CA ASP A 40 -19.63 -6.63 -7.83
C ASP A 40 -19.65 -7.62 -6.64
N LEU A 41 -18.62 -7.57 -5.79
CA LEU A 41 -18.46 -8.47 -4.64
C LEU A 41 -19.05 -7.91 -3.35
N ARG A 42 -19.41 -6.62 -3.35
CA ARG A 42 -19.95 -5.95 -2.18
C ARG A 42 -21.30 -6.55 -1.81
N GLY A 43 -21.45 -6.95 -0.55
CA GLY A 43 -22.67 -7.62 -0.06
C GLY A 43 -22.75 -9.11 -0.37
N GLU A 44 -21.86 -9.65 -1.20
CA GLU A 44 -21.72 -11.09 -1.42
C GLU A 44 -20.74 -11.72 -0.42
N VAL A 45 -19.73 -10.96 0.05
CA VAL A 45 -18.76 -11.42 1.04
C VAL A 45 -19.30 -11.32 2.48
N GLU A 46 -19.21 -12.43 3.22
CA GLU A 46 -19.68 -12.50 4.61
C GLU A 46 -18.75 -11.76 5.59
N GLY A 47 -19.34 -10.91 6.43
CA GLY A 47 -18.63 -10.11 7.45
C GLY A 47 -18.39 -10.81 8.78
N GLU A 48 -18.31 -12.16 8.83
CA GLU A 48 -18.22 -12.91 10.10
C GLU A 48 -17.08 -12.45 11.03
N THR A 49 -15.98 -11.92 10.49
CA THR A 49 -14.82 -11.46 11.24
C THR A 49 -14.86 -9.98 11.64
N ALA A 50 -15.92 -9.24 11.31
CA ALA A 50 -16.01 -7.81 11.60
C ALA A 50 -15.92 -7.50 13.11
N GLY A 51 -16.39 -8.41 13.97
CA GLY A 51 -16.29 -8.26 15.43
C GLY A 51 -14.86 -8.32 15.97
N GLU A 52 -14.00 -9.16 15.40
CA GLU A 52 -12.59 -9.24 15.81
C GLU A 52 -11.81 -8.00 15.35
N LEU A 53 -12.04 -7.56 14.10
CA LEU A 53 -11.45 -6.33 13.58
C LEU A 53 -11.91 -5.10 14.37
N ALA A 54 -13.19 -5.05 14.78
CA ALA A 54 -13.70 -3.98 15.62
C ALA A 54 -13.01 -3.93 16.99
N ALA A 55 -12.79 -5.07 17.64
CA ALA A 55 -12.12 -5.10 18.94
C ALA A 55 -10.66 -4.61 18.86
N MET A 56 -9.96 -4.92 17.76
CA MET A 56 -8.61 -4.39 17.50
C MET A 56 -8.63 -2.87 17.33
N GLY A 57 -9.58 -2.36 16.52
CA GLY A 57 -9.70 -0.93 16.24
C GLY A 57 -10.09 -0.13 17.48
N GLU A 58 -11.00 -0.67 18.31
CA GLU A 58 -11.39 -0.07 19.59
C GLU A 58 -10.17 0.07 20.52
N SER A 59 -9.32 -0.95 20.56
CA SER A 59 -8.10 -0.95 21.39
C SER A 59 -7.10 0.10 20.93
N ILE A 60 -6.83 0.17 19.61
CA ILE A 60 -5.98 1.19 18.99
C ILE A 60 -6.54 2.59 19.25
N ARG A 61 -7.86 2.77 19.05
CA ARG A 61 -8.52 4.04 19.30
C ARG A 61 -8.36 4.46 20.76
N SER A 62 -8.61 3.56 21.70
CA SER A 62 -8.47 3.83 23.13
C SER A 62 -7.05 4.25 23.54
N ASP A 63 -6.02 3.70 22.93
CA ASP A 63 -4.61 4.04 23.22
C ASP A 63 -4.22 5.43 22.71
N LEU A 64 -4.81 5.85 21.59
CA LEU A 64 -4.40 7.04 20.84
C LEU A 64 -5.35 8.24 20.99
N VAL A 65 -6.47 8.08 21.70
CA VAL A 65 -7.39 9.20 21.94
C VAL A 65 -6.65 10.38 22.59
N GLY A 66 -6.68 11.51 21.89
CA GLY A 66 -6.12 12.78 22.38
C GLY A 66 -4.61 12.90 22.30
N THR A 67 -3.92 11.96 21.64
CA THR A 67 -2.47 12.06 21.38
C THR A 67 -2.16 12.64 20.00
N LEU A 68 -3.04 12.41 19.03
CA LEU A 68 -2.86 12.82 17.63
C LEU A 68 -3.19 14.30 17.41
N ASP A 69 -2.37 15.00 16.62
CA ASP A 69 -2.62 16.38 16.17
C ASP A 69 -3.49 16.35 14.90
N ALA A 70 -4.79 16.56 15.08
CA ALA A 70 -5.75 16.60 13.97
C ALA A 70 -5.48 17.73 12.96
N GLY A 71 -4.90 18.85 13.42
CA GLY A 71 -4.62 19.99 12.54
C GLY A 71 -3.45 19.69 11.60
N LEU A 72 -2.38 19.08 12.12
CA LEU A 72 -1.26 18.60 11.32
C LEU A 72 -1.72 17.49 10.38
N LEU A 73 -2.38 16.45 10.90
CA LEU A 73 -2.80 15.30 10.09
C LEU A 73 -3.74 15.70 8.95
N GLY A 74 -4.74 16.55 9.21
CA GLY A 74 -5.64 17.03 8.15
C GLY A 74 -4.94 17.89 7.10
N SER A 75 -4.00 18.75 7.50
CA SER A 75 -3.23 19.60 6.57
C SER A 75 -2.27 18.78 5.70
N GLU A 76 -1.55 17.85 6.30
CA GLU A 76 -0.58 17.02 5.59
C GLU A 76 -1.26 15.93 4.76
N LEU A 77 -2.41 15.40 5.19
CA LEU A 77 -3.22 14.48 4.38
C LEU A 77 -3.70 15.17 3.10
N ALA A 78 -4.25 16.38 3.20
CA ALA A 78 -4.66 17.15 2.01
C ALA A 78 -3.46 17.47 1.09
N SER A 79 -2.29 17.73 1.68
CA SER A 79 -1.06 17.94 0.91
C SER A 79 -0.58 16.66 0.23
N LEU A 80 -0.67 15.52 0.91
CA LEU A 80 -0.39 14.19 0.36
C LEU A 80 -1.32 13.86 -0.82
N GLU A 81 -2.62 14.11 -0.68
CA GLU A 81 -3.60 13.93 -1.76
C GLU A 81 -3.24 14.76 -2.99
N GLY A 82 -2.88 16.04 -2.79
CA GLY A 82 -2.39 16.90 -3.86
C GLY A 82 -1.08 16.41 -4.51
N GLN A 83 -0.20 15.74 -3.77
CA GLN A 83 1.00 15.11 -4.33
C GLN A 83 0.65 13.85 -5.14
N ILE A 84 -0.30 13.03 -4.66
CA ILE A 84 -0.76 11.82 -5.36
C ILE A 84 -1.37 12.19 -6.73
N GLU A 85 -2.13 13.29 -6.81
CA GLU A 85 -2.67 13.80 -8.08
C GLU A 85 -1.59 14.13 -9.12
N ARG A 86 -0.34 14.37 -8.70
CA ARG A 86 0.80 14.66 -9.59
C ARG A 86 1.48 13.41 -10.13
N LEU A 87 1.15 12.20 -9.66
CA LEU A 87 1.76 10.96 -10.15
C LEU A 87 1.74 10.81 -11.70
N PRO A 88 0.64 11.16 -12.42
CA PRO A 88 0.63 11.14 -13.88
C PRO A 88 1.62 12.14 -14.51
N GLU A 89 1.85 13.28 -13.88
CA GLU A 89 2.84 14.27 -14.33
C GLU A 89 4.27 13.73 -14.15
N LEU A 90 4.55 13.08 -13.02
CA LEU A 90 5.83 12.41 -12.78
C LEU A 90 6.06 11.27 -13.79
N ARG A 91 5.02 10.50 -14.11
CA ARG A 91 5.10 9.49 -15.16
C ARG A 91 5.40 10.11 -16.53
N ALA A 92 4.77 11.25 -16.86
CA ALA A 92 4.95 11.94 -18.13
C ALA A 92 6.34 12.62 -18.25
N MET A 93 6.92 13.06 -17.13
CA MET A 93 8.30 13.55 -17.07
C MET A 93 9.31 12.46 -17.50
N GLY A 94 9.01 11.19 -17.22
CA GLY A 94 9.88 10.08 -17.53
C GLY A 94 11.09 10.06 -16.59
N VAL A 95 12.29 10.26 -17.13
CA VAL A 95 13.51 10.27 -16.32
C VAL A 95 13.76 11.69 -15.79
N PRO A 96 13.88 11.86 -14.45
CA PRO A 96 14.19 13.16 -13.86
C PRO A 96 15.57 13.68 -14.28
N ALA A 97 15.72 15.01 -14.27
CA ALA A 97 17.01 15.65 -14.52
C ALA A 97 18.01 15.43 -13.36
N GLU A 98 19.30 15.61 -13.64
CA GLU A 98 20.35 15.60 -12.61
C GLU A 98 20.07 16.66 -11.53
N ASN A 99 19.98 16.24 -10.27
CA ASN A 99 19.57 17.05 -9.10
C ASN A 99 18.08 17.47 -9.06
N SER A 100 17.21 16.74 -9.76
CA SER A 100 15.76 16.80 -9.52
C SER A 100 15.42 16.47 -8.06
N THR A 101 14.30 17.02 -7.59
CA THR A 101 13.70 16.75 -6.27
C THR A 101 12.20 16.48 -6.41
N GLU A 102 11.75 16.04 -7.59
CA GLU A 102 10.32 15.89 -7.89
C GLU A 102 9.70 14.71 -7.12
N TYR A 103 10.42 13.60 -6.98
CA TYR A 103 9.98 12.48 -6.16
C TYR A 103 10.18 12.77 -4.66
N GLN A 104 11.23 13.49 -4.28
CA GLN A 104 11.38 13.96 -2.89
C GLN A 104 10.21 14.86 -2.46
N ALA A 105 9.77 15.78 -3.33
CA ALA A 105 8.60 16.62 -3.08
C ALA A 105 7.29 15.82 -2.97
N LEU A 106 7.19 14.67 -3.65
CA LEU A 106 6.06 13.74 -3.51
C LEU A 106 5.99 13.15 -2.09
N ALA A 107 7.14 12.81 -1.50
CA ALA A 107 7.24 12.16 -0.20
C ALA A 107 7.08 13.11 1.01
N GLU A 108 7.33 14.42 0.82
CA GLU A 108 7.43 15.41 1.90
C GLU A 108 6.22 15.43 2.86
N PRO A 109 4.95 15.47 2.41
CA PRO A 109 3.80 15.42 3.32
C PRO A 109 3.72 14.09 4.09
N GLY A 110 4.11 12.99 3.43
CA GLY A 110 4.16 11.68 4.03
C GLY A 110 5.19 11.59 5.17
N TRP A 111 6.34 12.27 5.03
CA TRP A 111 7.31 12.40 6.11
C TRP A 111 6.77 13.17 7.31
N ALA A 112 6.09 14.31 7.08
CA ALA A 112 5.49 15.09 8.15
C ALA A 112 4.46 14.27 8.95
N ILE A 113 3.61 13.49 8.26
CA ILE A 113 2.68 12.56 8.89
C ILE A 113 3.46 11.48 9.66
N HIS A 114 4.42 10.82 9.01
CA HIS A 114 5.18 9.72 9.59
C HIS A 114 5.90 10.14 10.87
N GLU A 115 6.60 11.28 10.87
CA GLU A 115 7.33 11.80 12.02
C GLU A 115 6.39 12.06 13.21
N HIS A 116 5.23 12.66 12.97
CA HIS A 116 4.22 12.85 14.01
C HIS A 116 3.72 11.51 14.57
N LEU A 117 3.43 10.53 13.70
CA LEU A 117 2.98 9.19 14.13
C LEU A 117 4.05 8.45 14.96
N VAL A 118 5.33 8.62 14.63
CA VAL A 118 6.44 8.11 15.45
C VAL A 118 6.49 8.82 16.80
N GLU A 119 6.38 10.16 16.82
CA GLU A 119 6.47 10.95 18.05
C GLU A 119 5.41 10.56 19.09
N VAL A 120 4.17 10.30 18.64
CA VAL A 120 3.04 10.00 19.53
C VAL A 120 2.89 8.52 19.87
N GLY A 121 3.81 7.66 19.40
CA GLY A 121 3.76 6.21 19.67
C GLY A 121 2.66 5.48 18.93
N PHE A 122 2.22 6.01 17.77
CA PHE A 122 1.14 5.41 16.97
C PHE A 122 1.47 4.00 16.54
N PHE A 123 2.67 3.80 15.99
CA PHE A 123 3.06 2.53 15.39
C PHE A 123 3.25 1.42 16.42
N GLU A 124 3.66 1.76 17.63
CA GLU A 124 3.75 0.85 18.77
C GLU A 124 2.36 0.36 19.20
N SER A 125 1.37 1.26 19.30
CA SER A 125 0.00 0.87 19.63
C SER A 125 -0.61 -0.01 18.53
N VAL A 126 -0.44 0.37 17.26
CA VAL A 126 -0.92 -0.43 16.13
C VAL A 126 -0.27 -1.81 16.14
N GLU A 127 1.04 -1.90 16.38
CA GLU A 127 1.71 -3.19 16.44
C GLU A 127 1.26 -4.03 17.64
N GLU A 128 0.99 -3.45 18.80
CA GLU A 128 0.50 -4.20 19.97
C GLU A 128 -0.84 -4.90 19.68
N HIS A 129 -1.74 -4.24 18.97
CA HIS A 129 -3.11 -4.73 18.76
C HIS A 129 -3.34 -5.49 17.46
N LEU A 130 -2.55 -5.25 16.41
CA LEU A 130 -2.70 -5.96 15.14
C LEU A 130 -1.90 -7.27 15.10
N PRO A 131 -2.45 -8.32 14.46
CA PRO A 131 -1.76 -9.58 14.28
C PRO A 131 -0.76 -9.51 13.11
N GLU A 132 -0.01 -10.60 12.93
CA GLU A 132 0.76 -10.83 11.70
C GLU A 132 -0.15 -11.07 10.50
N PHE A 133 0.40 -10.95 9.28
CA PHE A 133 -0.32 -11.24 8.05
C PHE A 133 -0.52 -12.75 7.85
N THR A 134 -1.52 -13.32 8.53
CA THR A 134 -2.00 -14.68 8.26
C THR A 134 -2.99 -14.69 7.09
N PRO A 135 -3.17 -15.83 6.39
CA PRO A 135 -4.21 -15.96 5.37
C PRO A 135 -5.60 -15.59 5.89
N GLU A 136 -5.90 -15.92 7.14
CA GLU A 136 -7.16 -15.60 7.82
C GLU A 136 -7.31 -14.09 8.01
N HIS A 137 -6.27 -13.41 8.51
CA HIS A 137 -6.29 -11.95 8.72
C HIS A 137 -6.39 -11.17 7.41
N ILE A 138 -5.64 -11.60 6.38
CA ILE A 138 -5.72 -11.04 5.03
C ILE A 138 -7.14 -11.21 4.47
N GLY A 139 -7.72 -12.40 4.59
CA GLY A 139 -9.09 -12.67 4.12
C GLY A 139 -10.15 -11.88 4.88
N ALA A 140 -10.00 -11.70 6.20
CA ALA A 140 -10.88 -10.85 7.00
C ALA A 140 -10.79 -9.38 6.59
N THR A 141 -9.57 -8.86 6.49
CA THR A 141 -9.29 -7.48 6.07
C THR A 141 -9.84 -7.21 4.67
N ALA A 142 -9.62 -8.11 3.71
CA ALA A 142 -10.11 -7.96 2.35
C ALA A 142 -11.64 -7.92 2.28
N ARG A 143 -12.34 -8.78 3.03
CA ARG A 143 -13.81 -8.78 3.10
C ARG A 143 -14.35 -7.48 3.69
N GLU A 144 -13.73 -6.99 4.77
CA GLU A 144 -14.11 -5.71 5.39
C GLU A 144 -13.87 -4.53 4.43
N PHE A 145 -12.73 -4.52 3.73
CA PHE A 145 -12.40 -3.52 2.72
C PHE A 145 -13.44 -3.50 1.58
N ILE A 146 -13.81 -4.67 1.03
CA ILE A 146 -14.84 -4.79 -0.03
C ILE A 146 -16.19 -4.24 0.42
N ASN A 147 -16.58 -4.56 1.66
CA ASN A 147 -17.85 -4.12 2.24
C ASN A 147 -17.84 -2.64 2.67
N THR A 148 -16.66 -2.01 2.72
CA THR A 148 -16.52 -0.61 3.15
C THR A 148 -16.45 0.33 1.95
N ALA A 149 -17.60 0.94 1.64
CA ALA A 149 -17.66 1.93 0.57
C ALA A 149 -16.73 3.14 0.81
N ALA A 150 -16.55 3.57 2.06
CA ALA A 150 -15.72 4.73 2.40
C ALA A 150 -14.26 4.58 1.96
N LEU A 151 -13.62 3.43 2.20
CA LEU A 151 -12.22 3.19 1.84
C LEU A 151 -12.03 3.13 0.32
N ALA A 152 -12.95 2.47 -0.38
CA ALA A 152 -12.93 2.44 -1.85
C ALA A 152 -13.19 3.83 -2.46
N SER A 153 -14.09 4.61 -1.87
CA SER A 153 -14.37 5.99 -2.28
C SER A 153 -13.18 6.91 -2.06
N ALA A 154 -12.49 6.81 -0.92
CA ALA A 154 -11.30 7.60 -0.61
C ALA A 154 -10.21 7.39 -1.68
N LEU A 155 -9.97 6.14 -2.10
CA LEU A 155 -9.01 5.87 -3.18
C LEU A 155 -9.53 6.31 -4.56
N ALA A 156 -10.82 6.19 -4.84
CA ALA A 156 -11.41 6.66 -6.09
C ALA A 156 -11.28 8.18 -6.25
N GLU A 157 -11.40 8.94 -5.16
CA GLU A 157 -11.18 10.40 -5.14
C GLU A 157 -9.73 10.78 -5.49
N LEU A 158 -8.77 9.90 -5.20
CA LEU A 158 -7.37 10.03 -5.62
C LEU A 158 -7.10 9.64 -7.09
N GLY A 159 -8.15 9.35 -7.87
CA GLY A 159 -8.02 8.98 -9.26
C GLY A 159 -7.72 7.49 -9.50
N TYR A 160 -8.02 6.61 -8.54
CA TYR A 160 -8.12 5.18 -8.82
C TYR A 160 -9.40 4.87 -9.59
N SER A 161 -9.26 4.24 -10.75
CA SER A 161 -10.38 3.57 -11.37
C SER A 161 -10.76 2.31 -10.59
N GLU A 162 -11.99 1.86 -10.78
CA GLU A 162 -12.48 0.62 -10.18
C GLU A 162 -11.66 -0.62 -10.62
N GLU A 163 -11.15 -0.61 -11.85
CA GLU A 163 -10.29 -1.68 -12.37
C GLU A 163 -8.92 -1.69 -11.69
N GLU A 164 -8.28 -0.53 -11.55
CA GLU A 164 -6.99 -0.39 -10.85
C GLU A 164 -7.12 -0.77 -9.37
N LEU A 165 -8.20 -0.36 -8.71
CA LEU A 165 -8.46 -0.72 -7.32
C LEU A 165 -8.69 -2.23 -7.16
N THR A 166 -9.47 -2.82 -8.07
CA THR A 166 -9.68 -4.27 -8.09
C THR A 166 -8.36 -5.02 -8.31
N SER A 167 -7.55 -4.56 -9.26
CA SER A 167 -6.23 -5.14 -9.53
C SER A 167 -5.35 -5.09 -8.29
N THR A 168 -5.26 -3.91 -7.66
CA THR A 168 -4.45 -3.68 -6.45
C THR A 168 -4.85 -4.63 -5.32
N VAL A 169 -6.15 -4.72 -5.01
CA VAL A 169 -6.63 -5.56 -3.91
C VAL A 169 -6.41 -7.05 -4.21
N VAL A 170 -6.62 -7.48 -5.47
CA VAL A 170 -6.33 -8.86 -5.88
C VAL A 170 -4.84 -9.17 -5.77
N ASN A 171 -3.97 -8.26 -6.23
CA ASN A 171 -2.52 -8.39 -6.11
C ASN A 171 -2.12 -8.58 -4.64
N VAL A 172 -2.55 -7.68 -3.76
CA VAL A 172 -2.19 -7.72 -2.33
C VAL A 172 -2.63 -9.04 -1.67
N VAL A 173 -3.88 -9.46 -1.88
CA VAL A 173 -4.42 -10.68 -1.27
C VAL A 173 -3.70 -11.93 -1.76
N ASN A 174 -3.32 -11.98 -3.04
CA ASN A 174 -2.61 -13.13 -3.60
C ASN A 174 -1.14 -13.20 -3.18
N ASN A 175 -0.54 -12.08 -2.78
CA ASN A 175 0.83 -12.02 -2.26
C ASN A 175 0.94 -12.34 -0.75
N LYS A 176 -0.01 -13.11 -0.19
CA LYS A 176 -0.03 -13.52 1.22
C LYS A 176 1.26 -14.18 1.72
N GLU A 177 1.96 -14.93 0.87
CA GLU A 177 3.21 -15.60 1.23
C GLU A 177 4.36 -14.60 1.43
N ARG A 178 4.38 -13.52 0.62
CA ARG A 178 5.33 -12.42 0.78
C ARG A 178 4.99 -11.60 2.02
N LEU A 179 3.71 -11.27 2.20
CA LEU A 179 3.22 -10.57 3.39
C LEU A 179 3.53 -11.32 4.70
N ALA A 180 3.45 -12.65 4.71
CA ALA A 180 3.79 -13.46 5.87
C ALA A 180 5.28 -13.35 6.29
N MET A 181 6.17 -12.88 5.40
CA MET A 181 7.57 -12.62 5.74
C MET A 181 7.75 -11.31 6.52
N TRP A 182 6.75 -10.43 6.51
CA TRP A 182 6.72 -9.20 7.28
C TRP A 182 6.15 -9.49 8.67
N VAL A 183 7.02 -9.92 9.57
CA VAL A 183 6.66 -10.28 10.94
C VAL A 183 6.62 -9.03 11.83
N PRO A 184 5.58 -8.83 12.66
CA PRO A 184 5.56 -7.80 13.71
C PRO A 184 6.77 -7.90 14.63
N THR A 185 7.35 -6.78 15.06
CA THR A 185 8.57 -6.82 15.88
C THR A 185 8.35 -7.57 17.18
N LYS A 186 7.17 -7.43 17.80
CA LYS A 186 6.75 -8.20 18.99
C LYS A 186 6.81 -9.74 18.82
N ASN A 187 6.74 -10.24 17.58
CA ASN A 187 6.76 -11.68 17.27
C ASN A 187 8.16 -12.20 16.90
N ILE A 188 9.18 -11.33 16.83
CA ILE A 188 10.53 -11.75 16.45
C ILE A 188 11.21 -12.46 17.63
N PRO A 189 11.79 -13.68 17.43
CA PRO A 189 12.42 -14.42 18.52
C PRO A 189 13.55 -13.64 19.20
N ALA A 190 13.51 -13.56 20.53
CA ALA A 190 14.59 -13.00 21.33
C ALA A 190 15.82 -13.94 21.41
N GLY A 191 17.00 -13.35 21.64
CA GLY A 191 18.21 -14.11 21.96
C GLY A 191 19.01 -14.62 20.75
N VAL A 192 18.77 -14.08 19.56
CA VAL A 192 19.65 -14.29 18.40
C VAL A 192 20.90 -13.42 18.57
N GLU A 193 22.08 -14.05 18.54
CA GLU A 193 23.34 -13.33 18.72
C GLU A 193 23.53 -12.25 17.64
N GLY A 194 23.83 -11.02 18.07
CA GLY A 194 24.01 -9.88 17.17
C GLY A 194 22.71 -9.26 16.63
N PHE A 195 21.55 -9.71 17.10
CA PHE A 195 20.25 -9.23 16.67
C PHE A 195 19.40 -8.84 17.89
N ASP A 196 19.11 -7.55 18.01
CA ASP A 196 18.29 -7.00 19.09
C ASP A 196 16.97 -6.47 18.49
N PRO A 197 15.83 -7.13 18.77
CA PRO A 197 14.52 -6.69 18.29
C PRO A 197 14.18 -5.25 18.67
N ALA A 198 14.74 -4.70 19.75
CA ALA A 198 14.50 -3.31 20.15
C ALA A 198 15.03 -2.27 19.14
N ASN A 199 15.92 -2.67 18.21
CA ASN A 199 16.40 -1.81 17.13
C ASN A 199 15.56 -1.92 15.84
N ILE A 200 14.44 -2.65 15.88
CA ILE A 200 13.58 -2.87 14.72
C ILE A 200 12.30 -2.10 14.93
N ALA A 201 12.06 -1.13 14.04
CA ALA A 201 10.82 -0.37 14.04
C ALA A 201 9.60 -1.30 13.87
N PRO A 202 8.44 -0.96 14.47
CA PRO A 202 7.19 -1.67 14.26
C PRO A 202 6.84 -1.88 12.78
N LEU A 203 6.09 -2.92 12.45
CA LEU A 203 5.77 -3.30 11.07
C LEU A 203 5.19 -2.15 10.24
N HIS A 204 4.19 -1.44 10.78
CA HIS A 204 3.52 -0.35 10.07
C HIS A 204 4.43 0.87 9.90
N GLN A 205 5.36 1.09 10.84
CA GLN A 205 6.40 2.11 10.70
C GLN A 205 7.36 1.74 9.57
N ARG A 206 7.83 0.48 9.51
CA ARG A 206 8.70 0.00 8.43
C ARG A 206 8.01 0.10 7.06
N ALA A 207 6.74 -0.25 6.98
CA ALA A 207 5.96 -0.16 5.76
C ALA A 207 5.87 1.30 5.27
N SER A 208 5.46 2.24 6.13
CA SER A 208 5.34 3.66 5.76
C SER A 208 6.69 4.32 5.49
N ALA A 209 7.68 4.17 6.38
CA ALA A 209 9.02 4.72 6.17
C ALA A 209 9.65 4.19 4.87
N GLY A 210 9.44 2.91 4.58
CA GLY A 210 9.94 2.29 3.35
C GLY A 210 9.37 2.95 2.10
N VAL A 211 8.08 3.29 2.07
CA VAL A 211 7.48 4.05 0.96
C VAL A 211 8.18 5.38 0.73
N LEU A 212 8.39 6.13 1.80
CA LEU A 212 8.99 7.46 1.74
C LEU A 212 10.46 7.40 1.32
N LEU A 213 11.23 6.48 1.91
CA LEU A 213 12.65 6.27 1.59
C LEU A 213 12.87 5.84 0.13
N TRP A 214 12.04 4.92 -0.39
CA TRP A 214 12.12 4.53 -1.79
C TRP A 214 11.80 5.70 -2.71
N THR A 215 10.76 6.48 -2.38
CA THR A 215 10.37 7.65 -3.16
C THR A 215 11.49 8.69 -3.19
N ASP A 216 12.06 9.06 -2.04
CA ASP A 216 13.16 10.04 -1.96
C ASP A 216 14.37 9.67 -2.82
N TYR A 217 14.60 8.37 -2.97
CA TYR A 217 15.72 7.84 -3.73
C TYR A 217 15.47 7.82 -5.25
N LEU A 218 14.21 7.84 -5.70
CA LEU A 218 13.87 7.68 -7.13
C LEU A 218 14.45 8.78 -8.02
N ASP A 219 14.48 10.04 -7.57
CA ASP A 219 15.11 11.13 -8.33
C ASP A 219 16.54 10.78 -8.74
N THR A 220 17.33 10.30 -7.77
CA THR A 220 18.73 9.94 -8.00
C THR A 220 18.84 8.64 -8.79
N TYR A 221 18.05 7.62 -8.42
CA TYR A 221 18.12 6.30 -9.03
C TYR A 221 17.78 6.33 -10.52
N LEU A 222 16.66 6.95 -10.89
CA LEU A 222 16.19 6.98 -12.27
C LEU A 222 17.16 7.75 -13.16
N TRP A 223 17.67 8.90 -12.69
CA TRP A 223 18.71 9.64 -13.40
C TRP A 223 19.99 8.82 -13.61
N GLN A 224 20.51 8.17 -12.56
CA GLN A 224 21.75 7.37 -12.66
C GLN A 224 21.61 6.15 -13.58
N ASN A 225 20.40 5.61 -13.72
CA ASN A 225 20.12 4.42 -14.50
C ASN A 225 19.43 4.71 -15.83
N GLU A 226 19.32 5.97 -16.27
CA GLU A 226 18.59 6.41 -17.47
C GLU A 226 18.79 5.48 -18.68
N VAL A 227 20.04 5.11 -18.95
CA VAL A 227 20.42 4.27 -20.11
C VAL A 227 19.90 2.83 -20.06
N LEU A 228 19.42 2.37 -18.91
CA LEU A 228 18.84 1.05 -18.68
C LEU A 228 17.31 1.07 -18.73
N LEU A 229 16.69 2.23 -18.51
CA LEU A 229 15.25 2.35 -18.33
C LEU A 229 14.51 2.22 -19.66
N THR A 230 13.33 1.60 -19.60
CA THR A 230 12.39 1.46 -20.71
C THR A 230 11.08 2.12 -20.32
N ASP A 231 10.22 2.42 -21.31
CA ASP A 231 8.87 2.93 -21.02
C ASP A 231 8.10 1.98 -20.09
N THR A 232 8.27 0.66 -20.24
CA THR A 232 7.67 -0.35 -19.36
C THR A 232 8.17 -0.24 -17.92
N ILE A 233 9.47 -0.04 -17.70
CA ILE A 233 10.00 0.16 -16.34
C ILE A 233 9.42 1.44 -15.73
N LEU A 234 9.24 2.50 -16.53
CA LEU A 234 8.64 3.75 -16.06
C LEU A 234 7.13 3.63 -15.80
N ASP A 235 6.41 2.84 -16.60
CA ASP A 235 5.01 2.47 -16.34
C ASP A 235 4.88 1.70 -15.02
N ASN A 236 5.69 0.65 -14.83
CA ASN A 236 5.67 -0.12 -13.58
C ASN A 236 6.02 0.75 -12.37
N ASN A 237 7.05 1.62 -12.47
CA ASN A 237 7.36 2.60 -11.43
C ASN A 237 6.15 3.45 -11.04
N TYR A 238 5.37 3.90 -12.02
CA TYR A 238 4.15 4.67 -11.76
C TYR A 238 3.10 3.84 -11.03
N GLY A 239 2.81 2.62 -11.48
CA GLY A 239 1.82 1.75 -10.82
C GLY A 239 2.23 1.32 -9.42
N ASP A 240 3.50 0.97 -9.22
CA ASP A 240 4.06 0.62 -7.92
C ASP A 240 3.97 1.79 -6.93
N LEU A 241 4.36 2.99 -7.37
CA LEU A 241 4.19 4.21 -6.58
C LEU A 241 2.72 4.47 -6.26
N LYS A 242 1.83 4.35 -7.25
CA LYS A 242 0.40 4.54 -7.04
C LYS A 242 -0.07 3.61 -5.90
N GLN A 243 0.23 2.31 -5.98
CA GLN A 243 -0.11 1.33 -4.94
C GLN A 243 0.50 1.65 -3.58
N MET A 244 1.77 2.05 -3.53
CA MET A 244 2.45 2.46 -2.30
C MET A 244 1.75 3.66 -1.65
N TYR A 245 1.39 4.66 -2.44
CA TYR A 245 0.73 5.88 -1.95
C TYR A 245 -0.74 5.68 -1.61
N ALA A 246 -1.45 4.75 -2.26
CA ALA A 246 -2.77 4.32 -1.80
C ALA A 246 -2.69 3.72 -0.39
N GLY A 247 -1.70 2.87 -0.14
CA GLY A 247 -1.50 2.30 1.19
C GLY A 247 -1.12 3.33 2.24
N LEU A 248 -0.27 4.29 1.88
CA LEU A 248 0.12 5.39 2.76
C LEU A 248 -1.07 6.31 3.07
N HIS A 249 -1.90 6.62 2.07
CA HIS A 249 -3.12 7.41 2.24
C HIS A 249 -4.12 6.73 3.17
N LEU A 250 -4.38 5.43 3.01
CA LEU A 250 -5.27 4.70 3.92
C LEU A 250 -4.79 4.76 5.38
N LEU A 251 -3.47 4.65 5.61
CA LEU A 251 -2.89 4.78 6.95
C LEU A 251 -3.03 6.20 7.49
N ALA A 252 -2.72 7.21 6.68
CA ALA A 252 -2.83 8.62 7.07
C ALA A 252 -4.28 9.04 7.33
N ASN A 253 -5.22 8.60 6.50
CA ASN A 253 -6.65 8.82 6.67
C ASN A 253 -7.17 8.14 7.95
N ALA A 254 -6.74 6.91 8.24
CA ALA A 254 -7.04 6.24 9.51
C ALA A 254 -6.49 6.99 10.74
N ALA A 255 -5.30 7.58 10.63
CA ALA A 255 -4.74 8.40 11.70
C ALA A 255 -5.49 9.73 11.87
N GLU A 256 -5.88 10.39 10.78
CA GLU A 256 -6.72 11.59 10.81
C GLU A 256 -8.09 11.29 11.45
N ASP A 257 -8.70 10.14 11.11
CA ASP A 257 -9.95 9.67 11.70
C ASP A 257 -9.88 9.52 13.22
N LEU A 258 -8.80 8.90 13.69
CA LEU A 258 -8.52 8.75 15.10
C LEU A 258 -8.33 10.10 15.80
N ALA A 259 -7.77 11.09 15.11
CA ALA A 259 -7.48 12.41 15.65
C ALA A 259 -8.73 13.30 15.79
N GLY A 260 -9.74 13.14 14.93
CA GLY A 260 -10.89 14.05 14.99
C GLY A 260 -12.16 13.69 14.21
N SER A 261 -12.06 13.16 12.98
CA SER A 261 -13.26 12.99 12.14
C SER A 261 -14.17 11.86 12.63
N GLN A 262 -13.60 10.77 13.15
CA GLN A 262 -14.32 9.60 13.70
C GLN A 262 -15.45 9.08 12.79
N GLU A 263 -15.24 9.11 11.49
CA GLU A 263 -16.14 8.61 10.45
C GLU A 263 -16.00 7.10 10.23
N LEU A 264 -14.80 6.54 10.43
CA LEU A 264 -14.53 5.11 10.32
C LEU A 264 -15.00 4.38 11.57
N SER A 265 -15.76 3.29 11.38
CA SER A 265 -15.99 2.33 12.47
C SER A 265 -14.68 1.62 12.84
N ASP A 266 -14.62 1.02 14.03
CA ASP A 266 -13.38 0.36 14.48
C ASP A 266 -12.94 -0.80 13.59
N ALA A 267 -13.88 -1.54 12.96
CA ALA A 267 -13.54 -2.57 11.98
C ALA A 267 -12.91 -1.97 10.71
N GLN A 268 -13.44 -0.84 10.26
CA GLN A 268 -12.96 -0.11 9.09
C GLN A 268 -11.60 0.52 9.35
N LEU A 269 -11.37 1.04 10.55
CA LEU A 269 -10.07 1.52 11.00
C LEU A 269 -9.03 0.41 10.92
N THR A 270 -9.32 -0.76 11.51
CA THR A 270 -8.43 -1.93 11.45
C THR A 270 -8.17 -2.37 10.02
N ALA A 271 -9.20 -2.38 9.17
CA ALA A 271 -9.08 -2.73 7.77
C ALA A 271 -8.22 -1.73 7.00
N ALA A 272 -8.37 -0.42 7.23
CA ALA A 272 -7.57 0.62 6.61
C ALA A 272 -6.09 0.50 6.99
N LEU A 273 -5.78 0.28 8.27
CA LEU A 273 -4.40 0.09 8.74
C LEU A 273 -3.76 -1.18 8.16
N SER A 274 -4.48 -2.31 8.22
CA SER A 274 -3.98 -3.61 7.74
C SER A 274 -3.82 -3.64 6.22
N ALA A 275 -4.83 -3.16 5.49
CA ALA A 275 -4.78 -3.09 4.03
C ALA A 275 -3.75 -2.07 3.56
N GLY A 276 -3.66 -0.92 4.23
CA GLY A 276 -2.68 0.12 3.92
C GLY A 276 -1.25 -0.38 4.05
N ALA A 277 -0.92 -1.04 5.17
CA ALA A 277 0.38 -1.68 5.33
C ALA A 277 0.67 -2.76 4.28
N ALA A 278 -0.32 -3.60 3.97
CA ALA A 278 -0.16 -4.64 2.96
C ALA A 278 0.08 -4.07 1.54
N MET A 279 -0.65 -3.02 1.15
CA MET A 279 -0.45 -2.30 -0.12
C MET A 279 0.94 -1.68 -0.20
N MET A 280 1.38 -1.00 0.87
CA MET A 280 2.71 -0.41 0.95
C MET A 280 3.81 -1.46 0.82
N ILE A 281 3.68 -2.59 1.52
CA ILE A 281 4.67 -3.66 1.51
C ILE A 281 4.79 -4.30 0.12
N VAL A 282 3.65 -4.70 -0.47
CA VAL A 282 3.64 -5.33 -1.78
C VAL A 282 4.17 -4.36 -2.84
N GLY A 283 3.76 -3.09 -2.78
CA GLY A 283 4.23 -2.07 -3.74
C GLY A 283 5.74 -1.81 -3.65
N GLN A 284 6.32 -1.78 -2.45
CA GLN A 284 7.78 -1.63 -2.29
C GLN A 284 8.56 -2.81 -2.87
N GLU A 285 8.04 -4.02 -2.66
CA GLU A 285 8.68 -5.22 -3.18
C GLU A 285 8.49 -5.33 -4.71
N ASP A 286 7.35 -4.92 -5.25
CA ASP A 286 7.09 -4.84 -6.69
C ASP A 286 8.03 -3.79 -7.32
N LEU A 287 8.12 -2.57 -6.78
CA LEU A 287 9.08 -1.53 -7.18
C LEU A 287 10.53 -2.05 -7.20
N THR A 288 10.88 -2.85 -6.20
CA THR A 288 12.23 -3.43 -6.11
C THR A 288 12.51 -4.35 -7.29
N ASN A 289 11.54 -5.17 -7.70
CA ASN A 289 11.71 -6.15 -8.76
C ASN A 289 11.56 -5.53 -10.15
N ASP A 290 10.67 -4.55 -10.29
CA ASP A 290 10.27 -4.00 -11.57
C ASP A 290 11.15 -2.83 -12.01
N VAL A 291 11.70 -2.09 -11.03
CA VAL A 291 12.45 -0.85 -11.28
C VAL A 291 13.88 -0.93 -10.75
N MET A 292 14.08 -1.43 -9.53
CA MET A 292 15.38 -1.37 -8.86
C MET A 292 16.34 -2.49 -9.27
N ARG A 293 15.82 -3.67 -9.64
CA ARG A 293 16.61 -4.85 -10.03
C ARG A 293 16.55 -5.10 -11.52
N ILE A 294 17.06 -4.15 -12.30
CA ILE A 294 17.01 -4.23 -13.77
C ILE A 294 17.89 -5.41 -14.27
N THR A 295 17.26 -6.39 -14.90
CA THR A 295 17.93 -7.54 -15.52
C THR A 295 18.29 -7.27 -16.99
N ASP A 296 19.12 -8.14 -17.59
CA ASP A 296 19.48 -8.06 -19.02
C ASP A 296 18.26 -8.18 -19.96
N GLU A 297 17.18 -8.84 -19.53
CA GLU A 297 15.94 -9.02 -20.30
C GLU A 297 15.04 -7.77 -20.25
N MET A 298 15.09 -7.02 -19.15
CA MET A 298 14.24 -5.84 -18.92
C MET A 298 14.83 -4.56 -19.51
N ARG A 299 16.16 -4.43 -19.45
CA ARG A 299 16.83 -3.16 -19.76
C ARG A 299 16.69 -2.76 -21.23
N ALA A 300 16.84 -1.47 -21.47
CA ALA A 300 16.96 -0.93 -22.82
C ALA A 300 18.07 -1.65 -23.64
N PRO A 301 17.86 -1.84 -24.97
CA PRO A 301 18.85 -2.47 -25.83
C PRO A 301 20.21 -1.75 -25.78
N ARG A 302 21.31 -2.51 -25.85
CA ARG A 302 22.64 -1.88 -25.97
C ARG A 302 22.74 -1.17 -27.32
N THR A 303 22.84 0.16 -27.29
CA THR A 303 23.16 0.97 -28.47
C THR A 303 24.66 0.85 -28.77
N GLY A 304 25.07 -0.29 -29.37
CA GLY A 304 26.49 -0.51 -29.70
C GLY A 304 26.90 -1.92 -30.16
N GLY A 305 25.96 -2.77 -30.60
CA GLY A 305 26.30 -4.05 -31.22
C GLY A 305 26.60 -3.87 -32.72
N ALA A 306 27.88 -3.73 -33.07
CA ALA A 306 28.41 -4.08 -34.38
C ALA A 306 28.86 -5.55 -34.38
#